data_AF-A0AAJ5VVA9-F1
#
_entry.id   AF-A0AAJ5VVA9-F1
#
_cell.length_a   1.000
_cell.length_b   1.000
_cell.length_c   1.000
_cell.angle_alpha   90.00
_cell.angle_beta   90.00
_cell.angle_gamma   90.00
#
_symmetry.space_group_name_H-M   'P 1'
#
loop_
_entity.id
_entity.type
_entity.pdbx_description
1 polymer ?
#
loop_
_entity_poly.entity_id
_entity_poly.type
_entity_poly.pdbx_seq_one_letter_code
_entity_poly.pdbx_strand_id
1 'polypeptide(L)'
;MVKVIASSLRKGNVVEQDGNLHVVLTAENVHPGKGNSITNVNMRRMSDGVKVVGRWRTVEMVEKADVDEREYDYLYSDGEGHHFMEPVSYEQLVVSDDVIGDQKAYLTDGMKVYLKTFEGNAIAIELPQRLTFEIVETEPVVKGQTASSSYKPAVLNNGLKVMVPPHIGVGTRIVILTEDNSYVERAKD
;
A
#
# COMPACT_ATOMS: atom_id res chain seq x y z
N MET A 1 3.67 -14.09 20.06
CA MET A 1 4.77 -13.12 19.86
C MET A 1 6.04 -13.85 19.48
N VAL A 2 6.67 -13.40 18.40
CA VAL A 2 7.87 -13.99 17.82
C VAL A 2 8.94 -12.91 17.74
N LYS A 3 10.20 -13.27 18.01
CA LYS A 3 11.32 -12.35 17.82
C LYS A 3 11.74 -12.34 16.35
N VAL A 4 11.80 -11.15 15.75
CA VAL A 4 12.27 -10.95 14.37
C VAL A 4 13.35 -9.88 14.34
N ILE A 5 14.20 -9.88 13.31
CA ILE A 5 15.17 -8.79 13.12
C ILE A 5 14.44 -7.50 12.69
N ALA A 6 14.87 -6.34 13.18
CA ALA A 6 14.24 -5.05 12.92
C ALA A 6 14.11 -4.75 11.41
N SER A 7 15.12 -5.12 10.62
CA SER A 7 15.10 -4.96 9.15
C SER A 7 14.01 -5.75 8.41
N SER A 8 13.40 -6.74 9.05
CA SER A 8 12.27 -7.50 8.52
C SER A 8 10.91 -6.84 8.75
N LEU A 9 10.85 -5.77 9.56
CA LEU A 9 9.60 -5.07 9.81
C LEU A 9 9.03 -4.46 8.53
N ARG A 10 7.71 -4.54 8.39
CA ARG A 10 6.93 -3.99 7.29
C ARG A 10 5.69 -3.26 7.83
N LYS A 11 5.10 -2.38 7.02
CA LYS A 11 3.80 -1.75 7.31
C LYS A 11 2.78 -2.84 7.69
N GLY A 12 2.02 -2.59 8.75
CA GLY A 12 1.02 -3.52 9.28
C GLY A 12 1.55 -4.62 10.20
N ASN A 13 2.86 -4.71 10.44
CA ASN A 13 3.35 -5.51 11.56
C ASN A 13 2.96 -4.85 12.89
N VAL A 14 2.69 -5.67 13.91
CA VAL A 14 2.49 -5.20 15.28
C VAL A 14 3.72 -5.56 16.09
N VAL A 15 4.29 -4.58 16.78
CA VAL A 15 5.47 -4.77 17.64
C VAL A 15 5.15 -4.37 19.08
N GLU A 16 5.72 -5.11 20.02
CA GLU A 16 5.71 -4.71 21.43
C GLU A 16 6.94 -3.85 21.72
N GLN A 17 6.71 -2.67 22.30
CA GLN A 17 7.76 -1.80 22.82
C GLN A 17 7.29 -1.17 24.12
N ASP A 18 8.12 -1.26 25.17
CA ASP A 18 7.85 -0.66 26.49
C ASP A 18 6.48 -1.07 27.06
N GLY A 19 6.09 -2.34 26.89
CA GLY A 19 4.81 -2.90 27.34
C GLY A 19 3.59 -2.42 26.53
N ASN A 20 3.80 -1.75 25.40
CA ASN A 20 2.74 -1.24 24.54
C ASN A 20 2.84 -1.84 23.14
N LEU A 21 1.70 -2.20 22.57
CA LEU A 21 1.63 -2.66 21.19
C LEU A 21 1.50 -1.49 20.22
N HIS A 22 2.28 -1.56 19.14
CA HIS A 22 2.33 -0.53 18.11
C HIS A 22 2.18 -1.15 16.72
N VAL A 23 1.34 -0.54 15.88
CA VAL A 23 1.24 -0.86 14.46
C VAL A 23 2.32 -0.10 13.71
N VAL A 24 3.12 -0.81 12.93
CA VAL A 24 4.11 -0.21 12.03
C VAL A 24 3.40 0.49 10.87
N LEU A 25 3.61 1.80 10.75
CA LEU A 25 3.10 2.62 9.64
C LEU A 25 4.07 2.62 8.46
N THR A 26 5.36 2.80 8.75
CA THR A 26 6.45 2.75 7.76
C THR A 26 7.70 2.17 8.40
N ALA A 27 8.50 1.44 7.64
CA ALA A 27 9.82 0.95 8.06
C ALA A 27 10.83 1.16 6.93
N GLU A 28 11.95 1.79 7.24
CA GLU A 28 13.01 2.12 6.29
C GLU A 28 14.36 1.61 6.80
N ASN A 29 15.07 0.85 5.97
CA ASN A 29 16.42 0.37 6.28
C ASN A 29 17.46 1.30 5.66
N VAL A 30 18.23 1.96 6.51
CA VAL A 30 19.31 2.88 6.12
C VAL A 30 20.66 2.19 6.30
N HIS A 31 21.40 2.06 5.21
CA HIS A 31 22.73 1.43 5.17
C HIS A 31 23.80 2.49 4.84
N PRO A 32 24.43 3.13 5.84
CA PRO A 32 25.43 4.15 5.58
C PRO A 32 26.74 3.51 5.08
N GLY A 33 27.47 4.21 4.21
CA GLY A 33 28.78 3.75 3.72
C GLY A 33 29.85 3.58 4.82
N LYS A 34 29.65 4.24 5.97
CA LYS A 34 30.40 4.02 7.22
C LYS A 34 29.43 4.07 8.40
N GLY A 35 29.53 3.10 9.32
CA GLY A 35 28.69 3.02 10.52
C GLY A 35 27.70 1.86 10.49
N ASN A 36 26.92 1.73 11.57
CA ASN A 36 25.93 0.66 11.69
C ASN A 36 24.71 0.94 10.82
N SER A 37 24.17 -0.11 10.19
CA SER A 37 22.88 -0.05 9.50
C SER A 37 21.73 0.03 10.50
N ILE A 38 20.74 0.85 10.18
CA ILE A 38 19.66 1.22 11.09
C ILE A 38 18.32 1.05 10.41
N THR A 39 17.34 0.56 11.14
CA THR A 39 15.93 0.55 10.72
C THR A 39 15.21 1.69 11.43
N ASN A 40 14.71 2.67 10.67
CA ASN A 40 13.83 3.73 11.16
C ASN A 40 12.38 3.28 10.97
N VAL A 41 11.58 3.33 12.02
CA VAL A 41 10.20 2.86 11.97
C VAL A 41 9.28 3.93 12.54
N ASN A 42 8.30 4.37 11.75
CA ASN A 42 7.19 5.15 12.26
C ASN A 42 6.08 4.19 12.64
N MET A 43 5.58 4.32 13.86
CA MET A 43 4.58 3.43 14.41
C MET A 43 3.48 4.24 15.05
N ARG A 44 2.38 3.56 15.35
CA ARG A 44 1.25 4.12 16.08
C ARG A 44 0.88 3.18 17.20
N ARG A 45 0.86 3.71 18.42
CA ARG A 45 0.43 2.96 19.60
C ARG A 45 -1.05 2.62 19.47
N MET A 46 -1.42 1.37 19.75
CA MET A 46 -2.80 0.92 19.58
C MET A 46 -3.75 1.42 20.67
N SER A 47 -3.25 1.66 21.89
CA SER A 47 -4.10 2.06 23.02
C SER A 47 -4.66 3.48 22.90
N ASP A 48 -3.96 4.40 22.22
CA ASP A 48 -4.35 5.81 22.14
C ASP A 48 -4.05 6.48 20.80
N GLY A 49 -3.53 5.74 19.82
CA GLY A 49 -3.25 6.26 18.48
C GLY A 49 -2.02 7.17 18.38
N VAL A 50 -1.24 7.35 19.46
CA VAL A 50 -0.06 8.23 19.44
C VAL A 50 0.99 7.69 18.47
N LYS A 51 1.47 8.56 17.57
CA LYS A 51 2.58 8.24 16.66
C LYS A 51 3.90 8.26 17.42
N VAL A 52 4.69 7.20 17.25
CA VAL A 52 5.98 7.00 17.91
C VAL A 52 7.02 6.64 16.85
N VAL A 53 8.26 7.11 17.03
CA VAL A 53 9.38 6.77 16.17
C VAL A 53 10.29 5.78 16.89
N GLY A 54 10.46 4.60 16.29
CA GLY A 54 11.40 3.57 16.72
C GLY A 54 12.67 3.60 15.87
N ARG A 55 13.82 3.32 16.50
CA ARG A 55 15.11 3.23 15.82
C ARG A 55 15.91 2.08 16.38
N TRP A 56 16.18 1.09 15.53
CA TRP A 56 16.92 -0.11 15.91
C TRP A 56 18.09 -0.35 14.97
N ARG A 57 19.08 -1.13 15.41
CA ARG A 57 20.04 -1.71 14.44
C ARG A 57 19.30 -2.72 13.57
N THR A 58 19.67 -2.84 12.30
CA THR A 58 18.96 -3.75 11.36
C THR A 58 18.89 -5.21 11.83
N VAL A 59 19.89 -5.66 12.60
CA VAL A 59 20.03 -7.02 13.15
C VAL A 59 19.47 -7.17 14.56
N GLU A 60 18.99 -6.08 15.15
CA GLU A 60 18.42 -6.10 16.49
C GLU A 60 17.09 -6.88 16.49
N MET A 61 16.87 -7.69 17.53
CA MET A 61 15.66 -8.50 17.64
C MET A 61 14.55 -7.67 18.30
N VAL A 62 13.40 -7.62 17.65
CA VAL A 62 12.18 -6.95 18.13
C VAL A 62 11.08 -7.99 18.34
N GLU A 63 10.22 -7.76 19.33
CA GLU A 63 9.09 -8.63 19.62
C GLU A 63 7.92 -8.24 18.72
N LYS A 64 7.50 -9.16 17.85
CA LYS A 64 6.41 -8.98 16.90
C LYS A 64 5.20 -9.80 17.36
N ALA A 65 4.04 -9.16 17.44
CA ALA A 65 2.78 -9.85 17.66
C ALA A 65 2.29 -10.49 16.36
N ASP A 66 1.59 -11.61 16.51
CA ASP A 66 0.94 -12.29 15.41
C ASP A 66 -0.32 -11.50 15.03
N VAL A 67 -0.54 -11.35 13.73
CA VAL A 67 -1.68 -10.61 13.16
C VAL A 67 -2.43 -11.55 12.24
N ASP A 68 -3.75 -11.45 12.25
CA ASP A 68 -4.61 -12.25 11.38
C ASP A 68 -4.69 -11.57 10.02
N GLU A 69 -4.28 -12.25 8.96
CA GLU A 69 -4.39 -11.78 7.59
C GLU A 69 -5.47 -12.58 6.86
N ARG A 70 -6.44 -11.89 6.27
CA ARG A 70 -7.53 -12.51 5.52
C ARG A 70 -7.86 -11.72 4.27
N GLU A 71 -8.37 -12.41 3.25
CA GLU A 71 -8.86 -11.80 2.02
C GLU A 71 -10.24 -11.16 2.28
N TYR A 72 -10.47 -9.98 1.70
CA TYR A 72 -11.75 -9.30 1.69
C TYR A 72 -12.02 -8.72 0.29
N ASP A 73 -13.30 -8.59 -0.04
CA ASP A 73 -13.78 -7.82 -1.19
C ASP A 73 -14.11 -6.40 -0.72
N TYR A 74 -13.54 -5.38 -1.38
CA TYR A 74 -13.93 -3.99 -1.16
C TYR A 74 -15.32 -3.72 -1.73
N LEU A 75 -16.18 -3.05 -0.96
CA LEU A 75 -17.53 -2.72 -1.36
C LEU A 75 -17.65 -1.25 -1.77
N TYR A 76 -17.55 -0.34 -0.80
CA TYR A 76 -17.74 1.10 -1.00
C TYR A 76 -17.11 1.89 0.15
N SER A 77 -17.15 3.21 0.04
CA SER A 77 -16.81 4.12 1.13
C SER A 77 -17.95 5.09 1.40
N ASP A 78 -18.12 5.46 2.66
CA ASP A 78 -19.09 6.48 3.09
C ASP A 78 -18.47 7.38 4.18
N GLY A 79 -19.33 8.06 4.97
CA GLY A 79 -18.87 8.94 6.05
C GLY A 79 -18.27 8.21 7.26
N GLU A 80 -18.46 6.90 7.38
CA GLU A 80 -17.95 6.07 8.48
C GLU A 80 -16.61 5.43 8.13
N GLY A 81 -16.36 5.17 6.85
CA GLY A 81 -15.08 4.69 6.35
C GLY A 81 -15.22 3.87 5.08
N HIS A 82 -14.32 2.91 4.91
CA HIS A 82 -14.29 1.98 3.80
C HIS A 82 -14.81 0.62 4.24
N HIS A 83 -15.77 0.08 3.49
CA HIS A 83 -16.48 -1.16 3.81
C HIS A 83 -15.91 -2.32 3.01
N PHE A 84 -15.61 -3.40 3.72
CA PHE A 84 -15.05 -4.63 3.17
C PHE A 84 -15.90 -5.83 3.61
N MET A 85 -15.94 -6.88 2.81
CA MET A 85 -16.67 -8.12 3.13
C MET A 85 -15.77 -9.33 3.00
N GLU A 86 -15.77 -10.19 4.01
CA GLU A 86 -15.08 -11.47 3.96
C GLU A 86 -15.89 -12.43 3.06
N PRO A 87 -15.27 -13.07 2.04
CA PRO A 87 -16.01 -13.78 0.98
C PRO A 87 -16.66 -15.11 1.41
N VAL A 88 -16.33 -15.64 2.60
CA VAL A 88 -16.80 -16.93 3.13
C VAL A 88 -17.87 -16.74 4.21
N SER A 89 -17.59 -15.92 5.22
CA SER A 89 -18.49 -15.63 6.34
C SER A 89 -19.46 -14.50 6.05
N TYR A 90 -19.19 -13.68 5.03
CA TYR A 90 -19.92 -12.45 4.72
C TYR A 90 -19.89 -11.41 5.85
N GLU A 91 -18.96 -11.55 6.80
CA GLU A 91 -18.73 -10.53 7.82
C GLU A 91 -18.17 -9.26 7.18
N GLN A 92 -18.75 -8.13 7.56
CA GLN A 92 -18.29 -6.83 7.09
C GLN A 92 -17.36 -6.17 8.10
N LEU A 93 -16.36 -5.49 7.58
CA LEU A 93 -15.41 -4.73 8.36
C LEU A 93 -15.31 -3.31 7.81
N VAL A 94 -15.48 -2.33 8.69
CA VAL A 94 -15.27 -0.91 8.37
C VAL A 94 -13.84 -0.54 8.73
N VAL A 95 -13.12 0.02 7.76
CA VAL A 95 -11.73 0.43 7.91
C VAL A 95 -11.62 1.92 7.65
N SER A 96 -10.94 2.61 8.55
CA SER A 96 -10.83 4.07 8.50
C SER A 96 -9.76 4.55 7.52
N ASP A 97 -9.91 5.81 7.07
CA ASP A 97 -9.01 6.47 6.13
C ASP A 97 -7.53 6.47 6.56
N ASP A 98 -7.28 6.54 7.87
CA ASP A 98 -5.94 6.54 8.45
C ASP A 98 -5.24 5.18 8.39
N VAL A 99 -5.99 4.08 8.26
CA VAL A 99 -5.44 2.74 8.05
C VAL A 99 -5.11 2.52 6.58
N ILE A 100 -6.01 2.94 5.69
CA ILE A 100 -5.85 2.77 4.24
C ILE A 100 -4.83 3.76 3.68
N GLY A 101 -4.91 5.02 4.08
CA GLY A 101 -4.04 6.11 3.61
C GLY A 101 -4.22 6.39 2.12
N ASP A 102 -3.12 6.73 1.44
CA ASP A 102 -3.13 7.08 0.01
C ASP A 102 -3.59 5.93 -0.90
N GLN A 103 -3.56 4.70 -0.40
CA GLN A 103 -4.00 3.52 -1.14
C GLN A 103 -5.49 3.54 -1.48
N LYS A 104 -6.30 4.39 -0.83
CA LYS A 104 -7.73 4.53 -1.13
C LYS A 104 -7.99 4.92 -2.58
N ALA A 105 -7.05 5.62 -3.23
CA ALA A 105 -7.17 6.01 -4.64
C ALA A 105 -7.20 4.80 -5.58
N TYR A 106 -6.72 3.64 -5.15
CA TYR A 106 -6.73 2.42 -5.96
C TYR A 106 -7.99 1.56 -5.78
N LEU A 107 -8.76 1.77 -4.70
CA LEU A 107 -9.88 0.90 -4.35
C LEU A 107 -11.02 1.04 -5.37
N THR A 108 -11.50 -0.10 -5.86
CA THR A 108 -12.65 -0.20 -6.76
C THR A 108 -13.59 -1.28 -6.26
N ASP A 109 -14.90 -1.10 -6.45
CA ASP A 109 -15.92 -2.09 -6.08
C ASP A 109 -15.55 -3.50 -6.57
N GLY A 110 -15.70 -4.49 -5.69
CA GLY A 110 -15.34 -5.89 -5.93
C GLY A 110 -13.83 -6.19 -5.92
N MET A 111 -12.97 -5.24 -5.58
CA MET A 111 -11.52 -5.48 -5.51
C MET A 111 -11.17 -6.39 -4.34
N LYS A 112 -10.45 -7.47 -4.63
CA LYS A 112 -9.85 -8.36 -3.63
C LYS A 112 -8.61 -7.73 -3.01
N VAL A 113 -8.59 -7.67 -1.68
CA VAL A 113 -7.48 -7.14 -0.88
C VAL A 113 -7.22 -8.06 0.31
N TYR A 114 -6.03 -7.97 0.89
CA TYR A 114 -5.76 -8.58 2.19
C TYR A 114 -5.84 -7.53 3.29
N LEU A 115 -6.60 -7.81 4.35
CA LEU A 115 -6.61 -7.00 5.55
C LEU A 115 -5.84 -7.73 6.65
N LYS A 116 -4.92 -7.00 7.29
CA LYS A 116 -4.27 -7.42 8.53
C LYS A 116 -5.11 -6.87 9.67
N THR A 117 -5.57 -7.78 10.52
CA THR A 117 -6.42 -7.50 11.66
C THR A 117 -5.72 -7.91 12.95
N PHE A 118 -6.00 -7.16 14.01
CA PHE A 118 -5.58 -7.46 15.36
C PHE A 118 -6.77 -7.26 16.29
N GLU A 119 -7.17 -8.32 17.00
CA GLU A 119 -8.36 -8.33 17.86
C GLU A 119 -9.64 -7.80 17.15
N GLY A 120 -9.79 -8.18 15.87
CA GLY A 120 -10.94 -7.77 15.05
C GLY A 120 -10.83 -6.38 14.41
N ASN A 121 -9.81 -5.59 14.74
CA ASN A 121 -9.60 -4.26 14.16
C ASN A 121 -8.62 -4.33 12.97
N ALA A 122 -8.98 -3.75 11.83
CA ALA A 122 -8.06 -3.61 10.71
C ALA A 122 -6.95 -2.61 11.03
N ILE A 123 -5.70 -3.05 10.85
CA ILE A 123 -4.51 -2.25 11.15
C ILE A 123 -3.66 -1.95 9.91
N ALA A 124 -3.84 -2.74 8.84
CA ALA A 124 -3.25 -2.48 7.54
C ALA A 124 -4.04 -3.18 6.43
N ILE A 125 -3.87 -2.65 5.23
CA ILE A 125 -4.37 -3.21 3.98
C ILE A 125 -3.19 -3.52 3.06
N GLU A 126 -3.32 -4.60 2.31
CA GLU A 126 -2.40 -5.00 1.25
C GLU A 126 -3.19 -5.17 -0.05
N LEU A 127 -2.91 -4.28 -1.00
CA LEU A 127 -3.52 -4.29 -2.33
C LEU A 127 -2.79 -5.27 -3.26
N PRO A 128 -3.43 -5.72 -4.34
CA PRO A 128 -2.72 -6.37 -5.44
C PRO A 128 -1.55 -5.50 -5.94
N GLN A 129 -0.40 -6.13 -6.20
CA GLN A 129 0.78 -5.41 -6.69
C GLN A 129 0.56 -4.76 -8.06
N ARG A 130 -0.35 -5.33 -8.85
CA ARG A 130 -0.68 -4.89 -10.20
C ARG A 130 -2.16 -4.60 -10.29
N LEU A 131 -2.49 -3.40 -10.73
CA LEU A 131 -3.88 -2.98 -10.95
C LEU A 131 -4.06 -2.45 -12.35
N THR A 132 -5.27 -2.63 -12.89
CA THR A 132 -5.62 -2.22 -14.24
C THR A 132 -6.54 -1.01 -14.20
N PHE A 133 -6.14 0.07 -14.88
CA PHE A 133 -6.91 1.31 -14.96
C PHE A 133 -7.02 1.78 -16.41
N GLU A 134 -8.06 2.56 -16.70
CA GLU A 134 -8.26 3.18 -18.01
C GLU A 134 -7.66 4.59 -18.03
N ILE A 135 -7.03 4.95 -19.13
CA ILE A 135 -6.54 6.32 -19.35
C ILE A 135 -7.69 7.20 -19.83
N VAL A 136 -7.98 8.25 -19.08
CA VAL A 136 -9.01 9.24 -19.41
C VAL A 136 -8.43 10.51 -20.05
N GLU A 137 -7.16 10.81 -19.80
CA GLU A 137 -6.47 11.98 -20.36
C GLU A 137 -5.00 11.66 -20.62
N THR A 138 -4.44 12.10 -21.76
CA THR A 138 -3.00 12.07 -22.01
C THR A 138 -2.64 13.03 -23.14
N GLU A 139 -1.38 13.48 -23.18
CA GLU A 139 -0.89 14.37 -24.23
C GLU A 139 -0.93 13.71 -25.62
N PRO A 140 -1.20 14.48 -26.68
CA PRO A 140 -1.19 13.99 -28.06
C PRO A 140 0.23 13.58 -28.48
N VAL A 141 0.30 12.59 -29.37
CA VAL A 141 1.58 12.13 -29.92
C VAL A 141 2.19 13.23 -30.79
N VAL A 142 3.36 13.74 -30.43
CA VAL A 142 4.11 14.67 -31.27
C VAL A 142 4.73 13.89 -32.43
N LYS A 143 4.23 14.10 -33.65
CA LYS A 143 4.78 13.52 -34.88
C LYS A 143 6.28 13.86 -34.98
N GLY A 144 7.14 12.84 -35.02
CA GLY A 144 8.58 13.00 -35.23
C GLY A 144 9.46 12.77 -34.00
N GLN A 145 8.91 12.56 -32.80
CA GLN A 145 9.70 12.00 -31.71
C GLN A 145 9.95 10.51 -31.95
N THR A 146 11.22 10.09 -31.88
CA THR A 146 11.59 8.68 -31.92
C THR A 146 11.08 7.98 -30.66
N ALA A 147 10.43 6.82 -30.84
CA ALA A 147 9.67 6.10 -29.81
C ALA A 147 10.52 5.56 -28.63
N SER A 148 11.83 5.69 -28.68
CA SER A 148 12.74 4.80 -27.96
C SER A 148 12.99 5.16 -26.49
N SER A 149 12.57 6.34 -25.98
CA SER A 149 12.77 6.65 -24.54
C SER A 149 11.96 7.82 -23.96
N SER A 150 10.93 8.36 -24.64
CA SER A 150 10.08 9.39 -24.02
C SER A 150 8.86 8.74 -23.37
N TYR A 151 8.60 9.08 -22.11
CA TYR A 151 7.32 8.84 -21.46
C TYR A 151 6.54 10.16 -21.45
N LYS A 152 5.22 10.06 -21.55
CA LYS A 152 4.31 11.21 -21.43
C LYS A 152 3.39 11.03 -20.22
N PRO A 153 2.95 12.13 -19.59
CA PRO A 153 1.99 12.05 -18.50
C PRO A 153 0.61 11.58 -19.02
N ALA A 154 -0.08 10.81 -18.19
CA ALA A 154 -1.46 10.40 -18.38
C ALA A 154 -2.22 10.42 -17.06
N VAL A 155 -3.53 10.64 -17.12
CA VAL A 155 -4.46 10.59 -16.00
C VAL A 155 -5.34 9.35 -16.16
N LEU A 156 -5.46 8.59 -15.08
CA LEU A 156 -6.28 7.39 -14.99
C LEU A 156 -7.71 7.73 -14.56
N ASN A 157 -8.65 6.81 -14.76
CA ASN A 157 -10.06 6.98 -14.40
C ASN A 157 -10.31 7.21 -12.90
N ASN A 158 -9.37 6.82 -12.05
CA ASN A 158 -9.36 7.11 -10.61
C ASN A 158 -8.62 8.41 -10.24
N GLY A 159 -8.18 9.19 -11.22
CA GLY A 159 -7.48 10.48 -11.03
C GLY A 159 -5.97 10.37 -10.78
N LEU A 160 -5.41 9.16 -10.69
CA LEU A 160 -3.96 8.99 -10.55
C LEU A 160 -3.22 9.45 -11.80
N LYS A 161 -2.03 10.03 -11.59
CA LYS A 161 -1.13 10.45 -12.66
C LYS A 161 -0.03 9.43 -12.83
N VAL A 162 0.20 9.01 -14.07
CA VAL A 162 1.19 8.00 -14.43
C VAL A 162 2.00 8.46 -15.63
N MET A 163 3.15 7.84 -15.84
CA MET A 163 3.96 8.02 -17.03
C MET A 163 3.75 6.83 -17.96
N VAL A 164 3.32 7.07 -19.20
CA VAL A 164 3.05 6.02 -20.20
C VAL A 164 3.87 6.19 -21.48
N PRO A 165 4.15 5.12 -22.22
CA PRO A 165 4.80 5.21 -23.53
C PRO A 165 4.01 6.08 -24.54
N PRO A 166 4.66 6.65 -25.57
CA PRO A 166 4.02 7.62 -26.47
C PRO A 166 2.85 7.06 -27.27
N HIS A 167 2.88 5.76 -27.58
CA HIS A 167 1.86 5.06 -28.37
C HIS A 167 0.57 4.77 -27.59
N ILE A 168 0.56 4.96 -26.27
CA ILE A 168 -0.62 4.76 -25.42
C ILE A 168 -1.53 6.00 -25.53
N GLY A 169 -2.84 5.78 -25.67
CA GLY A 169 -3.85 6.83 -25.84
C GLY A 169 -5.02 6.70 -24.87
N VAL A 170 -5.90 7.71 -24.89
CA VAL A 170 -7.18 7.71 -24.14
C VAL A 170 -8.01 6.48 -24.50
N GLY A 171 -8.71 5.90 -23.52
CA GLY A 171 -9.50 4.67 -23.64
C GLY A 171 -8.65 3.39 -23.58
N THR A 172 -7.33 3.50 -23.50
CA THR A 172 -6.45 2.32 -23.32
C THR A 172 -6.42 1.93 -21.85
N ARG A 173 -6.65 0.64 -21.56
CA ARG A 173 -6.42 0.07 -20.24
C ARG A 173 -4.97 -0.35 -20.07
N ILE A 174 -4.37 0.03 -18.95
CA ILE A 174 -2.98 -0.24 -18.61
C ILE A 174 -2.87 -0.92 -17.26
N VAL A 175 -1.84 -1.72 -17.09
CA VAL A 175 -1.44 -2.31 -15.81
C VAL A 175 -0.36 -1.42 -15.20
N ILE A 176 -0.53 -1.04 -13.94
CA ILE A 176 0.45 -0.27 -13.17
C ILE A 176 0.90 -1.03 -11.92
N LEU A 177 2.09 -0.70 -11.39
CA LEU A 177 2.50 -1.11 -10.05
C LEU A 177 1.90 -0.17 -9.00
N THR A 178 1.33 -0.74 -7.93
CA THR A 178 0.75 0.04 -6.82
C THR A 178 1.80 0.66 -5.89
N GLU A 179 3.04 0.18 -5.95
CA GLU A 179 4.17 0.69 -5.17
C GLU A 179 4.56 2.12 -5.58
N ASP A 180 4.64 2.38 -6.88
CA ASP A 180 5.20 3.63 -7.43
C ASP A 180 4.43 4.21 -8.62
N ASN A 181 3.27 3.64 -8.97
CA ASN A 181 2.47 4.03 -10.14
C ASN A 181 3.15 3.83 -11.50
N SER A 182 4.21 3.02 -11.57
CA SER A 182 4.91 2.76 -12.82
C SER A 182 4.07 1.91 -13.79
N TYR A 183 4.11 2.28 -15.07
CA TYR A 183 3.51 1.51 -16.15
C TYR A 183 4.23 0.15 -16.32
N VAL A 184 3.45 -0.93 -16.39
CA VAL A 184 3.96 -2.29 -16.64
C VAL A 184 3.71 -2.69 -18.08
N GLU A 185 2.45 -2.78 -18.47
CA GLU A 185 2.02 -3.19 -19.80
C GLU A 185 0.62 -2.65 -20.13
N ARG A 186 0.24 -2.73 -21.40
CA ARG A 186 -1.15 -2.58 -21.80
C ARG A 186 -1.92 -3.83 -21.35
N ALA A 187 -3.13 -3.64 -20.81
CA ALA A 187 -3.98 -4.75 -20.43
C ALA A 187 -4.35 -5.60 -21.66
N LYS A 188 -4.47 -6.92 -21.47
CA LYS A 188 -4.62 -7.92 -22.55
C LYS A 188 -6.08 -8.33 -22.81
N ASP A 189 -7.02 -7.54 -22.29
CA ASP A 189 -8.46 -7.79 -22.37
C ASP A 189 -8.94 -7.97 -23.83
#